data_AF-A0A5M6BEU1-F1
#
_entry.id   AF-A0A5M6BEU1-F1
#
_cell.length_a   1.000
_cell.length_b   1.000
_cell.length_c   1.000
_cell.angle_alpha   90.00
_cell.angle_beta   90.00
_cell.angle_gamma   90.00
#
_symmetry.space_group_name_H-M   'P 1'
#
loop_
_entity.id
_entity.type
_entity.pdbx_description
1 polymer ?
#
loop_
_entity_poly.entity_id
_entity_poly.type
_entity_poly.pdbx_seq_one_letter_code
_entity_poly.pdbx_strand_id
1 'polypeptide(L)'
;MKLNIDIPLNVCGYGLRIRHLSGGGGILLNARKIGNYCSFNSGVLLGNKDDNSKKPILGERVSFGPSAKAFGDIVIEDDVFVAPGAIVTKSVSKSQIVGGIPAKLLKNK
;
A
#
# COMPACT_ATOMS: atom_id res chain seq x y z
N MET A 1 -0.85 -6.91 20.34
CA MET A 1 0.19 -6.56 19.34
C MET A 1 0.87 -5.27 19.80
N LYS A 2 2.20 -5.26 20.02
CA LYS A 2 2.90 -4.13 20.69
C LYS A 2 3.17 -2.92 19.80
N LEU A 3 3.29 -3.13 18.48
CA LEU A 3 3.67 -2.09 17.51
C LEU A 3 2.52 -1.62 16.60
N ASN A 4 1.33 -2.23 16.70
CA ASN A 4 0.21 -2.02 15.77
C ASN A 4 0.58 -2.20 14.28
N ILE A 5 1.49 -3.13 14.00
CA ILE A 5 1.93 -3.48 12.65
C ILE A 5 1.62 -4.96 12.42
N ASP A 6 0.86 -5.24 11.36
CA ASP A 6 0.61 -6.60 10.88
C ASP A 6 1.17 -6.76 9.46
N ILE A 7 2.14 -7.67 9.32
CA ILE A 7 2.80 -8.02 8.07
C ILE A 7 2.90 -9.55 8.03
N PRO A 8 2.26 -10.22 7.06
CA PRO A 8 2.40 -11.66 6.91
C PRO A 8 3.84 -12.09 6.60
N LEU A 9 4.18 -13.34 6.90
CA LEU A 9 5.51 -13.88 6.64
C LEU A 9 5.84 -13.86 5.14
N ASN A 10 7.09 -13.52 4.80
CA ASN A 10 7.66 -13.60 3.45
C ASN A 10 6.96 -12.75 2.37
N VAL A 11 6.25 -11.68 2.74
CA VAL A 11 5.55 -10.82 1.75
C VAL A 11 6.37 -9.60 1.31
N CYS A 12 7.27 -9.09 2.13
CA CYS A 12 8.03 -7.87 1.87
C CYS A 12 9.44 -8.17 1.34
N GLY A 13 9.85 -7.44 0.30
CA GLY A 13 11.24 -7.32 -0.12
C GLY A 13 12.09 -6.49 0.85
N TYR A 14 13.37 -6.30 0.50
CA TYR A 14 14.31 -5.52 1.31
C TYR A 14 14.07 -4.00 1.17
N GLY A 15 14.60 -3.22 2.11
CA GLY A 15 14.46 -1.76 2.09
C GLY A 15 13.07 -1.25 2.48
N LEU A 16 12.24 -2.08 3.12
CA LEU A 16 10.92 -1.69 3.66
C LEU A 16 11.07 -0.50 4.62
N ARG A 17 10.28 0.55 4.38
CA ARG A 17 10.24 1.74 5.25
C ARG A 17 8.87 1.87 5.89
N ILE A 18 8.84 1.88 7.21
CA ILE A 18 7.66 2.13 8.01
C ILE A 18 7.80 3.49 8.68
N ARG A 19 6.90 4.42 8.37
CA ARG A 19 7.02 5.84 8.77
C ARG A 19 5.90 6.27 9.72
N HIS A 20 6.23 7.19 10.64
CA HIS A 20 5.31 7.88 11.55
C HIS A 20 4.40 6.97 12.41
N LEU A 21 4.95 5.88 12.96
CA LEU A 21 4.20 4.97 13.85
C LEU A 21 3.73 5.62 15.17
N SER A 22 4.38 6.71 15.57
CA SER A 22 3.99 7.52 16.72
C SER A 22 2.67 8.25 16.44
N GLY A 23 1.55 7.67 16.86
CA GLY A 23 0.21 8.26 16.65
C GLY A 23 -0.94 7.24 16.64
N GLY A 24 -0.67 5.94 16.73
CA GLY A 24 -1.71 4.92 16.93
C GLY A 24 -2.47 4.48 15.67
N GLY A 25 -2.15 5.02 14.49
CA GLY A 25 -2.83 4.68 13.23
C GLY A 25 -2.62 3.26 12.72
N GLY A 26 -1.62 2.54 13.24
CA GLY A 26 -1.29 1.17 12.84
C GLY A 26 -0.95 1.02 11.36
N ILE A 27 -0.46 -0.16 10.96
CA ILE A 27 -0.22 -0.50 9.56
C ILE A 27 -0.58 -1.97 9.37
N LEU A 28 -1.40 -2.26 8.36
CA LEU A 28 -1.79 -3.62 8.00
C LEU A 28 -1.39 -3.87 6.54
N LEU A 29 -0.37 -4.68 6.32
CA LEU A 29 0.18 -4.99 5.00
C LEU A 29 -0.27 -6.38 4.53
N ASN A 30 -1.58 -6.63 4.51
CA ASN A 30 -2.15 -7.87 4.01
C ASN A 30 -2.15 -7.91 2.47
N ALA A 31 -0.96 -8.08 1.91
CA ALA A 31 -0.69 -8.18 0.49
C ALA A 31 -0.20 -9.57 0.11
N ARG A 32 -0.30 -9.90 -1.18
CA ARG A 32 0.30 -11.12 -1.76
C ARG A 32 1.81 -10.99 -1.91
N LYS A 33 2.27 -9.80 -2.31
CA LYS A 33 3.68 -9.47 -2.50
C LYS A 33 3.86 -7.96 -2.39
N ILE A 34 4.97 -7.55 -1.78
CA ILE A 34 5.43 -6.17 -1.68
C ILE A 34 6.88 -6.15 -2.14
N GLY A 35 7.16 -5.43 -3.23
CA GLY A 35 8.51 -5.32 -3.79
C GLY A 35 9.48 -4.52 -2.92
N ASN A 36 10.68 -4.35 -3.44
CA ASN A 36 11.79 -3.71 -2.72
C ASN A 36 11.56 -2.20 -2.54
N TYR A 37 12.13 -1.64 -1.47
CA TYR A 37 12.14 -0.20 -1.18
C TYR A 37 10.75 0.45 -1.02
N CYS A 38 9.70 -0.34 -0.78
CA CYS A 38 8.37 0.17 -0.52
C CYS A 38 8.30 0.96 0.80
N SER A 39 7.46 1.99 0.84
CA SER A 39 7.28 2.84 2.02
C SER A 39 5.82 2.97 2.41
N PHE A 40 5.53 2.73 3.69
CA PHE A 40 4.18 2.84 4.23
C PHE A 40 4.16 3.79 5.42
N ASN A 41 3.16 4.66 5.43
CA ASN A 41 2.95 5.63 6.49
C ASN A 41 1.86 5.13 7.46
N SER A 42 1.66 5.83 8.56
CA SER A 42 0.65 5.49 9.56
C SER A 42 -0.76 5.42 8.95
N GLY A 43 -1.57 4.44 9.38
CA GLY A 43 -2.94 4.26 8.90
C GLY A 43 -3.06 3.56 7.54
N VAL A 44 -1.95 3.10 6.96
CA VAL A 44 -2.00 2.36 5.70
C VAL A 44 -2.56 0.96 5.90
N LEU A 45 -3.51 0.60 5.03
CA LEU A 45 -4.14 -0.71 5.01
C LEU A 45 -4.16 -1.29 3.59
N LEU A 46 -3.54 -2.46 3.43
CA LEU A 46 -3.68 -3.31 2.26
C LEU A 46 -4.64 -4.43 2.63
N GLY A 47 -5.76 -4.55 1.92
CA GLY A 47 -6.83 -5.47 2.28
C GLY A 47 -7.33 -6.30 1.11
N ASN A 48 -7.95 -7.42 1.42
CA ASN A 48 -8.77 -8.16 0.45
C ASN A 48 -10.16 -7.53 0.33
N LYS A 49 -10.85 -7.80 -0.78
CA LYS A 49 -12.22 -7.31 -0.99
C LYS A 49 -13.26 -8.32 -0.49
N ASP A 50 -13.14 -9.58 -0.92
CA ASP A 50 -14.16 -10.62 -0.69
C ASP A 50 -13.54 -11.93 -0.17
N ASP A 51 -12.48 -12.40 -0.84
CA ASP A 51 -11.77 -13.64 -0.53
C ASP A 51 -10.35 -13.34 -0.08
N ASN A 52 -9.84 -14.09 0.91
CA ASN A 52 -8.45 -14.04 1.35
C ASN A 52 -7.45 -14.30 0.22
N SER A 53 -7.84 -14.92 -0.89
CA SER A 53 -6.95 -15.08 -2.05
C SER A 53 -6.70 -13.78 -2.83
N LYS A 54 -7.62 -12.80 -2.74
CA LYS A 54 -7.63 -11.56 -3.54
C LYS A 54 -6.99 -10.40 -2.78
N LYS A 55 -5.66 -10.41 -2.69
CA LYS A 55 -4.87 -9.38 -2.01
C LYS A 55 -4.02 -8.58 -3.00
N PRO A 56 -3.67 -7.31 -2.70
CA PRO A 56 -2.85 -6.49 -3.57
C PRO A 56 -1.46 -7.10 -3.84
N ILE A 57 -0.93 -6.82 -5.03
CA ILE A 57 0.47 -7.05 -5.40
C ILE A 57 1.10 -5.69 -5.66
N LEU A 58 2.20 -5.40 -4.97
CA LEU A 58 2.95 -4.16 -5.12
C LEU A 58 4.31 -4.47 -5.77
N GLY A 59 4.66 -3.65 -6.76
CA GLY A 59 5.98 -3.60 -7.37
C GLY A 59 7.02 -2.97 -6.44
N GLU A 60 8.10 -2.45 -7.02
CA GLU A 60 9.19 -1.81 -6.31
C GLU A 60 8.97 -0.31 -6.12
N ARG A 61 9.56 0.27 -5.06
CA ARG A 61 9.54 1.73 -4.79
C ARG A 61 8.12 2.32 -4.67
N VAL A 62 7.12 1.47 -4.43
CA VAL A 62 5.74 1.90 -4.18
C VAL A 62 5.66 2.57 -2.82
N SER A 63 5.02 3.74 -2.77
CA SER A 63 4.91 4.53 -1.54
C SER A 63 3.45 4.90 -1.26
N PHE A 64 3.02 4.69 -0.02
CA PHE A 64 1.70 5.07 0.46
C PHE A 64 1.80 6.23 1.44
N GLY A 65 1.03 7.29 1.19
CA GLY A 65 0.81 8.38 2.13
C GLY A 65 0.00 7.93 3.36
N PRO A 66 -0.06 8.76 4.42
CA PRO A 66 -0.85 8.46 5.62
C PRO A 66 -2.30 8.09 5.29
N SER A 67 -2.83 7.10 6.01
CA SER A 67 -4.23 6.66 5.95
C SER A 67 -4.71 6.11 4.59
N ALA A 68 -3.83 5.97 3.60
CA ALA A 68 -4.15 5.43 2.28
C ALA A 68 -4.44 3.92 2.33
N LYS A 69 -5.33 3.45 1.46
CA LYS A 69 -5.79 2.05 1.44
C LYS A 69 -5.79 1.48 0.04
N ALA A 70 -5.55 0.18 -0.08
CA ALA A 70 -5.63 -0.55 -1.33
C ALA A 70 -6.36 -1.88 -1.11
N PHE A 71 -7.35 -2.18 -1.95
CA PHE A 71 -8.22 -3.34 -1.76
C PHE A 71 -8.34 -4.23 -2.98
N GLY A 72 -8.32 -5.55 -2.75
CA GLY A 72 -8.64 -6.57 -3.73
C GLY A 72 -7.45 -7.08 -4.53
N ASP A 73 -7.74 -7.87 -5.56
CA ASP A 73 -6.76 -8.43 -6.49
C ASP A 73 -6.34 -7.38 -7.51
N ILE A 74 -5.51 -6.44 -7.07
CA ILE A 74 -5.00 -5.33 -7.88
C ILE A 74 -3.47 -5.33 -7.89
N VAL A 75 -2.91 -4.83 -8.98
CA VAL A 75 -1.46 -4.65 -9.14
C VAL A 75 -1.15 -3.16 -9.07
N ILE A 76 -0.27 -2.78 -8.17
CA ILE A 76 0.31 -1.45 -8.11
C ILE A 76 1.75 -1.59 -8.58
N GLU A 77 2.02 -1.17 -9.81
CA GLU A 77 3.32 -1.31 -10.44
C GLU A 77 4.39 -0.40 -9.80
N ASP A 78 5.61 -0.51 -10.31
CA ASP A 78 6.78 0.16 -9.78
C ASP A 78 6.63 1.69 -9.74
N ASP A 79 7.32 2.31 -8.77
CA ASP A 79 7.46 3.77 -8.65
C ASP A 79 6.15 4.54 -8.42
N VAL A 80 5.04 3.85 -8.13
CA VAL A 80 3.75 4.47 -7.82
C VAL A 80 3.76 5.17 -6.46
N PHE A 81 3.16 6.36 -6.40
CA PHE A 81 2.81 7.03 -5.16
C PHE A 81 1.30 7.10 -4.96
N VAL A 82 0.82 6.54 -3.86
CA VAL A 82 -0.57 6.62 -3.43
C VAL A 82 -0.71 7.78 -2.43
N ALA A 83 -1.47 8.81 -2.82
CA ALA A 83 -1.64 10.01 -2.03
C ALA A 83 -2.33 9.74 -0.67
N PRO A 84 -2.11 10.60 0.34
CA PRO A 84 -2.73 10.43 1.65
C PRO A 84 -4.25 10.30 1.58
N GLY A 85 -4.81 9.38 2.37
CA GLY A 85 -6.25 9.12 2.44
C GLY A 85 -6.90 8.50 1.19
N ALA A 86 -6.14 8.19 0.14
CA ALA A 86 -6.69 7.59 -1.08
C ALA A 86 -7.18 6.15 -0.85
N ILE A 87 -8.20 5.72 -1.60
CA ILE A 87 -8.70 4.34 -1.62
C ILE A 87 -8.55 3.77 -3.03
N VAL A 88 -7.54 2.92 -3.21
CA VAL A 88 -7.21 2.27 -4.48
C VAL A 88 -8.01 0.97 -4.62
N THR A 89 -8.85 0.91 -5.64
CA THR A 89 -9.71 -0.25 -5.96
C THR A 89 -9.48 -0.81 -7.36
N LYS A 90 -8.52 -0.25 -8.10
CA LYS A 90 -8.12 -0.67 -9.45
C LYS A 90 -6.60 -0.68 -9.53
N SER A 91 -6.05 -1.53 -10.41
CA SER A 91 -4.61 -1.56 -10.68
C SER A 91 -4.09 -0.21 -11.15
N VAL A 92 -2.84 0.09 -10.81
CA VAL A 92 -2.17 1.37 -11.08
C VAL A 92 -0.88 1.09 -11.84
N SER A 93 -0.69 1.77 -12.97
CA SER A 93 0.48 1.59 -13.82
C SER A 93 1.71 2.31 -13.25
N LYS A 94 2.89 1.89 -13.72
CA LYS A 94 4.18 2.37 -13.22
C LYS A 94 4.32 3.88 -13.26
N SER A 95 5.09 4.43 -12.33
CA SER A 95 5.41 5.87 -12.26
C SER A 95 4.18 6.78 -12.25
N GLN A 96 3.10 6.36 -11.60
CA GLN A 96 1.89 7.18 -11.43
C GLN A 96 1.74 7.71 -10.01
N ILE A 97 1.10 8.87 -9.90
CA ILE A 97 0.60 9.39 -8.63
C ILE A 97 -0.92 9.29 -8.67
N VAL A 98 -1.51 8.55 -7.73
CA VAL A 98 -2.95 8.36 -7.62
C VAL A 98 -3.50 8.91 -6.31
N GLY A 99 -4.74 9.40 -6.30
CA GLY A 99 -5.38 9.93 -5.11
C GLY A 99 -6.90 10.00 -5.21
N GLY A 100 -7.56 10.19 -4.05
CA GLY A 100 -9.02 10.30 -3.94
C GLY A 100 -9.73 9.00 -3.55
N ILE A 101 -11.06 9.09 -3.45
CA ILE A 101 -11.96 7.98 -3.09
C ILE A 101 -13.12 7.96 -4.10
N PRO A 102 -13.18 7.01 -5.06
CA PRO A 102 -12.12 6.06 -5.40
C PRO A 102 -10.89 6.77 -6.00
N ALA A 103 -9.72 6.16 -5.84
CA ALA A 103 -8.47 6.73 -6.34
C ALA A 103 -8.46 6.85 -7.87
N LYS A 104 -7.96 7.98 -8.37
CA LYS A 104 -7.77 8.28 -9.80
C LYS A 104 -6.34 8.76 -10.02
N LEU A 105 -5.87 8.65 -11.26
CA LEU A 105 -4.61 9.25 -11.69
C LEU A 105 -4.66 10.77 -11.47
N LEU A 106 -3.67 11.29 -10.75
CA LEU A 106 -3.47 12.72 -10.58
C LEU A 106 -2.46 13.25 -11.60
N LYS A 107 -1.33 12.55 -11.73
CA LYS A 107 -0.29 12.82 -12.74
C LYS A 107 0.67 11.64 -12.85
N ASN A 108 1.47 11.65 -13.91
CA ASN A 108 2.68 10.83 -13.97
C ASN A 108 3.76 11.44 -13.07
N LYS A 109 4.60 10.58 -12.51
CA LYS A 109 5.70 10.92 -11.62
C LYS A 109 6.93 11.34 -12.41
#